data_AF-A0A2D7L792-F1
#
_entry.id   AF-A0A2D7L792-F1
#
_cell.length_a   1.000
_cell.length_b   1.000
_cell.length_c   1.000
_cell.angle_alpha   90.00
_cell.angle_beta   90.00
_cell.angle_gamma   90.00
#
_symmetry.space_group_name_H-M   'P 1'
#
loop_
_entity.id
_entity.type
_entity.pdbx_description
1 polymer ?
#
loop_
_entity_poly.entity_id
_entity_poly.type
_entity_poly.pdbx_seq_one_letter_code
_entity_poly.pdbx_strand_id
1 'polypeptide(L)'
;MNRYQFEDLISEYIENKLTLSKRKEFEGYMVENPDSRALVDSIKKNINKLNQIPQLKVRPSFNKTLLDNVETLKNSPKRIGNGIMVFGFTPLNASIILGAIMAFIFISLKLINPNLDQNRIESRDFVNNELKKESNTPTLLNNDRNKDIVNAKKDSIENESKIKKRKDFSNKLQFVND
;
A
#
# COMPACT_ATOMS: atom_id res chain seq x y z
N MET A 1 24.67 49.18 0.10
CA MET A 1 24.57 47.83 0.69
C MET A 1 25.06 46.74 -0.26
N ASN A 2 25.28 45.51 0.24
CA ASN A 2 25.59 44.33 -0.57
C ASN A 2 24.33 43.50 -0.92
N ARG A 3 24.45 42.53 -1.84
CA ARG A 3 23.30 41.71 -2.30
C ARG A 3 22.54 41.02 -1.17
N TYR A 4 23.23 40.45 -0.18
CA TYR A 4 22.58 39.72 0.91
C TYR A 4 21.81 40.66 1.84
N GLN A 5 22.39 41.82 2.17
CA GLN A 5 21.72 42.86 2.93
C GLN A 5 20.49 43.38 2.18
N PHE A 6 20.58 43.49 0.86
CA PHE A 6 19.43 43.87 0.04
C PHE A 6 18.32 42.82 0.14
N GLU A 7 18.63 41.54 -0.10
CA GLU A 7 17.63 40.47 -0.08
C GLU A 7 16.94 40.33 1.28
N ASP A 8 17.68 40.48 2.39
CA ASP A 8 17.16 40.46 3.75
C ASP A 8 16.14 41.58 4.02
N LEU A 9 16.38 42.77 3.46
CA LEU A 9 15.53 43.94 3.65
C LEU A 9 14.31 44.01 2.71
N ILE A 10 14.14 43.06 1.78
CA ILE A 10 13.02 43.08 0.81
C ILE A 10 11.68 43.05 1.53
N SER A 11 11.51 42.17 2.50
CA SER A 11 10.25 42.02 3.25
C SER A 11 9.90 43.31 3.98
N GLU A 12 10.86 43.89 4.70
CA GLU A 12 10.68 45.16 5.41
C GLU A 12 10.41 46.33 4.46
N TYR A 13 11.02 46.34 3.27
CA TYR A 13 10.78 47.37 2.26
C TYR A 13 9.34 47.29 1.74
N ILE A 14 8.88 46.10 1.37
CA ILE A 14 7.53 45.86 0.83
C ILE A 14 6.47 46.18 1.88
N GLU A 15 6.70 45.80 3.14
CA GLU A 15 5.79 46.06 4.26
C GLU A 15 5.89 47.48 4.83
N ASN A 16 6.68 48.37 4.21
CA ASN A 16 6.87 49.75 4.63
C ASN A 16 7.42 49.90 6.07
N LYS A 17 8.27 48.98 6.50
CA LYS A 17 8.90 48.94 7.84
C LYS A 17 10.30 49.53 7.88
N LEU A 18 10.93 49.79 6.73
CA LEU A 18 12.26 50.42 6.67
C LEU A 18 12.23 51.88 7.12
N THR A 19 13.29 52.28 7.84
CA THR A 19 13.54 53.70 8.11
C THR A 19 13.84 54.47 6.81
N LEU A 20 13.56 55.78 6.79
CA LEU A 20 13.74 56.61 5.59
C LEU A 20 15.18 56.56 5.04
N SER A 21 16.18 56.55 5.94
CA SER A 21 17.60 56.44 5.57
C SER A 21 17.88 55.11 4.86
N LYS A 22 17.41 53.99 5.44
CA LYS A 22 17.59 52.66 4.85
C LYS A 22 16.81 52.45 3.57
N ARG A 23 15.63 53.06 3.44
CA ARG A 23 14.89 53.06 2.18
C ARG A 23 15.66 53.73 1.05
N LYS A 24 16.32 54.86 1.30
CA LYS A 24 17.15 55.54 0.28
C LYS A 24 18.32 54.66 -0.15
N GLU A 25 18.98 54.00 0.80
CA GLU A 25 20.05 53.04 0.49
C GLU A 25 19.51 51.85 -0.34
N PHE A 26 18.33 51.34 0.02
CA PHE A 26 17.60 50.27 -0.67
C PHE A 26 17.24 50.60 -2.12
N GLU A 27 16.66 51.78 -2.32
CA GLU A 27 16.29 52.27 -3.65
C GLU A 27 17.51 52.62 -4.50
N GLY A 28 18.57 53.19 -3.90
CA GLY A 28 19.83 53.43 -4.59
C GLY A 28 20.43 52.13 -5.16
N TYR A 29 20.44 51.05 -4.36
CA TYR A 29 20.92 49.76 -4.82
C TYR A 29 20.09 49.18 -5.98
N MET A 30 18.77 49.36 -5.99
CA MET A 30 17.90 48.93 -7.10
C MET A 30 18.11 49.74 -8.38
N VAL A 31 18.53 51.00 -8.26
CA VAL A 31 18.89 51.82 -9.43
C VAL A 31 20.18 51.32 -10.06
N GLU A 32 21.17 50.96 -9.25
CA GLU A 32 22.45 50.44 -9.70
C GLU A 32 22.37 48.98 -10.20
N ASN A 33 21.40 48.20 -9.70
CA ASN A 33 21.25 46.77 -9.99
C ASN A 33 19.84 46.48 -10.55
N PRO A 34 19.67 46.47 -11.89
CA PRO A 34 18.35 46.25 -12.50
C PRO A 34 17.76 44.86 -12.18
N ASP A 35 18.59 43.84 -11.99
CA ASP A 35 18.14 42.50 -11.60
C ASP A 35 17.48 42.50 -10.21
N SER A 36 18.04 43.27 -9.28
CA SER A 36 17.49 43.43 -7.93
C SER A 36 16.14 44.16 -7.95
N ARG A 37 15.97 45.13 -8.85
CA ARG A 37 14.67 45.77 -9.09
C ARG A 37 13.64 44.79 -9.64
N ALA A 38 14.02 44.00 -10.64
CA ALA A 38 13.16 42.98 -11.23
C ALA A 38 12.72 41.93 -10.19
N LEU A 39 13.61 41.54 -9.28
CA LEU A 39 13.28 40.66 -8.16
C LEU A 39 12.18 41.27 -7.27
N VAL A 40 12.34 42.51 -6.80
CA VAL A 40 11.35 43.18 -5.94
C VAL A 40 10.01 43.32 -6.66
N ASP A 41 10.02 43.71 -7.93
CA ASP A 41 8.80 43.85 -8.74
C ASP A 41 8.08 42.50 -8.92
N SER A 42 8.84 41.41 -9.12
CA SER A 42 8.29 40.06 -9.21
C SER A 42 7.60 39.63 -7.91
N ILE A 43 8.20 39.94 -6.75
CA ILE A 43 7.65 39.62 -5.43
C ILE A 43 6.36 40.43 -5.20
N LYS A 44 6.39 41.74 -5.46
CA LYS A 44 5.19 42.61 -5.38
C LYS A 44 4.06 42.10 -6.27
N LYS A 45 4.37 41.69 -7.51
CA LYS A 45 3.39 41.11 -8.43
C LYS A 45 2.80 39.81 -7.89
N ASN A 46 3.62 38.95 -7.28
CA ASN A 46 3.14 37.71 -6.66
C ASN A 46 2.23 37.97 -5.46
N ILE A 47 2.59 38.90 -4.58
CA ILE A 47 1.75 39.33 -3.46
C ILE A 47 0.40 39.84 -3.98
N ASN A 48 0.40 40.69 -5.02
CA ASN A 48 -0.83 41.18 -5.63
C ASN A 48 -1.70 40.05 -6.19
N LYS A 49 -1.10 39.06 -6.86
CA LYS A 49 -1.82 37.87 -7.35
C LYS A 49 -2.42 37.06 -6.19
N LEU A 50 -1.67 36.85 -5.11
CA LEU A 50 -2.15 36.13 -3.93
C LEU A 50 -3.33 36.87 -3.28
N ASN A 51 -3.26 38.19 -3.18
CA ASN A 51 -4.32 39.02 -2.62
C ASN A 51 -5.60 39.05 -3.49
N GLN A 52 -5.47 38.73 -4.79
CA GLN A 52 -6.61 38.60 -5.71
C GLN A 52 -7.29 37.23 -5.64
N ILE A 53 -6.72 36.25 -4.94
CA ILE A 53 -7.33 34.94 -4.80
C ILE A 53 -8.67 35.13 -4.05
N PRO A 54 -9.80 34.64 -4.63
CA PRO A 54 -11.09 34.80 -3.99
C PRO A 54 -11.10 34.08 -2.65
N GLN A 55 -11.58 34.76 -1.61
CA GLN A 55 -11.74 34.16 -0.30
C GLN A 55 -12.74 33.01 -0.40
N LEU A 56 -12.30 31.80 -0.03
CA LEU A 56 -13.18 30.64 0.00
C LEU A 56 -14.13 30.77 1.18
N LYS A 57 -15.40 31.12 0.91
CA LYS A 57 -16.45 31.06 1.92
C LYS A 57 -16.85 29.62 2.14
N VAL A 58 -16.50 29.08 3.29
CA VAL A 58 -17.01 27.79 3.75
C VAL A 58 -18.41 27.94 4.33
N ARG A 59 -19.15 26.84 4.42
CA ARG A 59 -20.45 26.82 5.12
C ARG A 59 -20.23 27.13 6.61
N PRO A 60 -21.17 27.80 7.30
CA PRO A 60 -21.04 28.10 8.74
C PRO A 60 -20.80 26.85 9.60
N SER A 61 -21.28 25.69 9.17
CA SER A 61 -21.12 24.41 9.87
C SER A 61 -19.81 23.69 9.56
N PHE A 62 -18.93 24.20 8.69
CA PHE A 62 -17.76 23.49 8.21
C PHE A 62 -16.86 22.99 9.35
N ASN A 63 -16.51 23.87 10.29
CA ASN A 63 -15.65 23.50 11.43
C ASN A 63 -16.33 22.47 12.34
N LYS A 64 -17.64 22.60 12.57
CA LYS A 64 -18.41 21.62 13.36
C LYS A 64 -18.39 20.26 12.68
N THR A 65 -18.74 20.21 11.39
CA THR A 65 -18.73 18.97 10.60
C THR A 65 -17.33 18.36 10.53
N LEU A 66 -16.28 19.18 10.40
CA LEU A 66 -14.90 18.70 10.40
C LEU A 66 -14.54 18.05 11.75
N LEU A 67 -14.88 18.71 12.86
CA LEU A 67 -14.65 18.17 14.20
C LEU A 67 -15.41 16.86 14.42
N ASP A 68 -16.70 16.82 14.07
CA ASP A 68 -17.53 15.62 14.16
C ASP A 68 -16.90 14.45 13.35
N ASN A 69 -16.37 14.72 12.16
CA ASN A 69 -15.66 13.71 11.36
C ASN A 69 -14.37 13.22 12.03
N VAL A 70 -13.57 14.13 12.62
CA VAL A 70 -12.34 13.74 13.33
C VAL A 70 -12.67 12.87 14.55
N GLU A 71 -13.69 13.24 15.32
CA GLU A 71 -14.11 12.49 16.50
C GLU A 71 -14.73 11.13 16.15
N THR A 72 -15.56 11.08 15.10
CA THR A 72 -16.12 9.81 14.62
C THR A 72 -15.04 8.88 14.10
N LEU A 73 -14.02 9.37 13.38
CA LEU A 73 -12.88 8.54 12.99
C LEU A 73 -12.06 8.05 14.19
N LYS A 74 -11.87 8.90 15.21
CA LYS A 74 -11.16 8.53 16.44
C LYS A 74 -11.88 7.43 17.22
N ASN A 75 -13.20 7.56 17.37
CA ASN A 75 -14.01 6.70 18.22
C ASN A 75 -14.58 5.48 17.48
N SER A 76 -14.61 5.52 16.15
CA SER A 76 -15.11 4.45 15.29
C SER A 76 -14.26 4.41 14.03
N PRO A 77 -13.06 3.81 14.08
CA PRO A 77 -12.27 3.63 12.87
C PRO A 77 -13.15 2.85 11.88
N LYS A 78 -13.52 3.50 10.77
CA LYS A 78 -14.27 2.84 9.69
C LYS A 78 -13.49 1.57 9.37
N ARG A 79 -14.09 0.40 9.64
CA ARG A 79 -13.58 -0.86 9.12
C ARG A 79 -13.60 -0.71 7.60
N ILE A 80 -12.43 -0.53 7.00
CA ILE A 80 -12.27 -0.51 5.55
C ILE A 80 -12.59 -1.93 5.09
N GLY A 81 -13.84 -2.15 4.70
CA GLY A 81 -14.37 -3.46 4.29
C GLY A 81 -15.71 -3.73 4.93
N ASN A 82 -16.79 -3.55 4.16
CA ASN A 82 -18.17 -3.89 4.54
C ASN A 82 -18.42 -5.42 4.61
N GLY A 83 -17.37 -6.24 4.68
CA GLY A 83 -17.45 -7.70 4.66
C GLY A 83 -17.10 -8.29 6.01
N ILE A 84 -17.81 -9.35 6.39
CA ILE A 84 -17.42 -10.22 7.52
C ILE A 84 -16.03 -10.77 7.18
N MET A 85 -14.99 -10.29 7.86
CA MET A 85 -13.63 -10.84 7.75
C MET A 85 -13.51 -12.02 8.72
N VAL A 86 -13.10 -13.17 8.22
CA VAL A 86 -12.85 -14.37 9.05
C VAL A 86 -11.34 -14.53 9.16
N PHE A 87 -10.79 -14.42 10.38
CA PHE A 87 -9.34 -14.41 10.63
C PHE A 87 -8.53 -13.37 9.81
N GLY A 88 -9.13 -12.22 9.51
CA GLY A 88 -8.47 -11.17 8.72
C GLY A 88 -8.44 -11.41 7.20
N PHE A 89 -9.07 -12.49 6.72
CA PHE A 89 -9.26 -12.77 5.29
C PHE A 89 -10.68 -12.43 4.85
N THR A 90 -10.85 -12.09 3.57
CA THR A 90 -12.16 -12.07 2.93
C THR A 90 -12.71 -13.52 2.84
N PRO A 91 -14.04 -13.75 2.87
CA PRO A 91 -14.61 -15.09 2.83
C PRO A 91 -14.13 -15.96 1.66
N LEU A 92 -13.90 -15.35 0.50
CA LEU A 92 -13.33 -16.02 -0.68
C LEU A 92 -11.90 -16.52 -0.42
N ASN A 93 -11.04 -15.66 0.11
CA ASN A 93 -9.64 -16.01 0.39
C ASN A 93 -9.54 -17.05 1.52
N ALA A 94 -10.40 -16.94 2.54
CA ALA A 94 -10.49 -17.93 3.61
C ALA A 94 -10.88 -19.32 3.07
N SER A 95 -11.83 -19.38 2.13
CA SER A 95 -12.23 -20.63 1.49
C SER A 95 -11.10 -21.27 0.68
N ILE A 96 -10.35 -20.46 -0.08
CA ILE A 96 -9.21 -20.95 -0.87
C ILE A 96 -8.12 -21.53 0.05
N ILE A 97 -7.77 -20.82 1.13
CA ILE A 97 -6.76 -21.28 2.10
C ILE A 97 -7.24 -22.57 2.78
N LEU A 98 -8.49 -22.60 3.25
CA LEU A 98 -9.05 -23.80 3.89
C LEU A 98 -9.06 -24.99 2.93
N GLY A 99 -9.42 -24.77 1.66
CA GLY A 99 -9.37 -25.78 0.62
C GLY A 99 -7.96 -26.31 0.38
N ALA A 100 -6.96 -25.42 0.34
CA ALA A 100 -5.55 -25.82 0.21
C ALA A 100 -5.07 -26.64 1.41
N ILE A 101 -5.47 -26.28 2.64
CA ILE A 101 -5.15 -27.04 3.86
C ILE A 101 -5.78 -28.43 3.80
N MET A 102 -7.06 -28.52 3.43
CA MET A 102 -7.76 -29.81 3.32
C MET A 102 -7.16 -30.70 2.23
N ALA A 103 -6.82 -30.12 1.07
CA ALA A 103 -6.12 -30.85 0.02
C ALA A 103 -4.76 -31.37 0.53
N PHE A 104 -3.97 -30.52 1.20
CA PHE A 104 -2.67 -30.91 1.74
C PHE A 104 -2.79 -32.07 2.75
N ILE A 105 -3.78 -32.03 3.63
CA ILE A 105 -4.08 -33.12 4.58
C ILE A 105 -4.46 -34.39 3.81
N PHE A 106 -5.33 -34.29 2.80
CA PHE A 106 -5.76 -35.43 2.00
C PHE A 106 -4.60 -36.09 1.25
N ILE A 107 -3.76 -35.30 0.55
CA ILE A 107 -2.54 -35.80 -0.10
C ILE A 107 -1.62 -36.45 0.93
N SER A 108 -1.43 -35.84 2.09
CA SER A 108 -0.56 -36.38 3.15
C SER A 108 -1.07 -37.73 3.65
N LEU A 109 -2.37 -37.88 3.88
CA LEU A 109 -2.99 -39.14 4.29
C LEU A 109 -2.86 -40.22 3.22
N LYS A 110 -3.08 -39.88 1.94
CA LYS A 110 -2.89 -40.79 0.82
C LYS A 110 -1.43 -41.23 0.65
N LEU A 111 -0.48 -40.34 0.93
CA LEU A 111 0.94 -40.64 0.85
C LEU A 111 1.38 -41.62 1.95
N ILE A 112 0.80 -41.51 3.14
CA ILE A 112 1.09 -42.38 4.29
C ILE A 112 0.38 -43.73 4.18
N ASN A 113 -0.87 -43.74 3.73
CA ASN A 113 -1.71 -44.93 3.61
C ASN A 113 -2.46 -44.94 2.26
N PRO A 114 -1.86 -45.52 1.21
CA PRO A 114 -2.46 -45.54 -0.13
C PRO A 114 -3.78 -46.34 -0.21
N ASN A 115 -4.00 -47.27 0.73
CA ASN A 115 -5.18 -48.16 0.78
C ASN A 115 -6.33 -47.63 1.66
N LEU A 116 -6.36 -46.34 2.01
CA LEU A 116 -7.39 -45.80 2.92
C LEU A 116 -8.83 -45.90 2.37
N ASP A 117 -9.02 -46.20 1.08
CA ASP A 117 -10.34 -46.35 0.44
C ASP A 117 -10.88 -47.79 0.50
N GLN A 118 -10.13 -48.73 1.07
CA GLN A 118 -10.49 -50.14 1.03
C GLN A 118 -11.40 -50.58 2.19
N ASN A 119 -12.32 -49.70 2.60
CA ASN A 119 -13.51 -50.13 3.33
C ASN A 119 -14.61 -50.39 2.31
N ARG A 120 -14.59 -51.58 1.71
CA ARG A 120 -15.77 -52.17 1.07
C ARG A 120 -16.88 -52.17 2.12
N ILE A 121 -17.81 -51.24 1.97
CA ILE A 121 -19.15 -51.36 2.55
C ILE A 121 -19.71 -52.63 1.91
N GLU A 122 -19.77 -53.72 2.66
CA GLU A 122 -20.53 -54.90 2.27
C GLU A 122 -22.01 -54.51 2.22
N SER A 123 -22.48 -54.13 1.05
CA SER A 123 -23.90 -54.12 0.73
C SER A 123 -24.39 -55.57 0.81
N ARG A 124 -25.13 -55.89 1.86
CA ARG A 124 -25.93 -57.12 1.95
C ARG A 124 -27.07 -56.99 0.94
N ASP A 125 -26.82 -57.39 -0.29
CA ASP A 125 -27.85 -57.54 -1.32
C ASP A 125 -28.72 -58.76 -0.98
N PHE A 126 -29.93 -58.50 -0.49
CA PHE A 126 -31.04 -59.45 -0.58
C PHE A 126 -31.56 -59.41 -2.02
N VAL A 127 -31.26 -60.43 -2.82
CA VAL A 127 -31.93 -60.63 -4.11
C VAL A 127 -32.41 -62.06 -4.24
N ASN A 128 -33.73 -62.17 -4.25
CA ASN A 128 -34.50 -63.34 -4.64
C ASN A 128 -34.15 -63.77 -6.08
N ASN A 129 -34.25 -65.08 -6.31
CA ASN A 129 -34.16 -65.75 -7.61
C ASN A 129 -34.82 -64.97 -8.77
N GLU A 130 -34.14 -64.86 -9.91
CA GLU A 130 -34.54 -65.51 -11.16
C GLU A 130 -33.51 -65.36 -12.32
N LEU A 131 -33.20 -66.52 -12.91
CA LEU A 131 -32.67 -66.89 -14.24
C LEU A 131 -31.83 -65.94 -15.15
N LYS A 132 -30.64 -66.49 -15.49
CA LYS A 132 -29.97 -66.63 -16.82
C LYS A 132 -29.74 -65.39 -17.71
N LYS A 133 -28.45 -65.09 -17.99
CA LYS A 133 -27.74 -65.57 -19.21
C LYS A 133 -26.23 -65.23 -19.17
N GLU A 134 -25.49 -66.15 -19.75
CA GLU A 134 -24.04 -66.31 -19.88
C GLU A 134 -23.44 -65.41 -20.98
N SER A 135 -22.19 -64.94 -20.82
CA SER A 135 -21.10 -65.09 -21.82
C SER A 135 -19.83 -64.29 -21.49
N ASN A 136 -18.75 -65.03 -21.18
CA ASN A 136 -17.38 -64.99 -21.70
C ASN A 136 -16.44 -63.76 -21.53
N THR A 137 -15.20 -64.10 -21.15
CA THR A 137 -13.98 -63.31 -20.81
C THR A 137 -13.15 -62.92 -22.07
N PRO A 138 -11.85 -62.53 -21.96
CA PRO A 138 -11.30 -61.17 -21.77
C PRO A 138 -10.32 -60.77 -22.91
N THR A 139 -9.80 -59.53 -22.96
CA THR A 139 -8.46 -59.31 -23.59
C THR A 139 -7.75 -58.00 -23.20
N LEU A 140 -6.44 -58.17 -23.05
CA LEU A 140 -5.38 -57.27 -22.61
C LEU A 140 -4.80 -56.49 -23.81
N LEU A 141 -4.35 -55.25 -23.62
CA LEU A 141 -3.21 -54.73 -24.39
C LEU A 141 -2.46 -53.61 -23.65
N ASN A 142 -1.23 -53.93 -23.24
CA ASN A 142 -0.18 -52.99 -22.83
C ASN A 142 0.22 -52.08 -23.99
N ASN A 143 0.67 -50.87 -23.71
CA ASN A 143 1.79 -50.29 -24.44
C ASN A 143 2.53 -49.24 -23.61
N ASP A 144 3.74 -49.62 -23.21
CA ASP A 144 4.79 -48.79 -22.66
C ASP A 144 5.49 -48.04 -23.80
N ARG A 145 5.66 -46.73 -23.67
CA ARG A 145 6.63 -45.93 -24.44
C ARG A 145 7.15 -44.76 -23.61
N ASN A 146 8.16 -45.04 -22.81
CA ASN A 146 9.20 -44.06 -22.50
C ASN A 146 9.91 -43.61 -23.79
N LYS A 147 9.88 -42.31 -24.11
CA LYS A 147 11.01 -41.60 -24.74
C LYS A 147 10.87 -40.07 -24.66
N ASP A 148 12.03 -39.44 -24.49
CA ASP A 148 12.37 -38.02 -24.67
C ASP A 148 12.32 -37.06 -23.44
N ILE A 149 13.43 -37.10 -22.67
CA ILE A 149 14.46 -36.04 -22.44
C ILE A 149 13.91 -34.60 -22.21
N VAL A 150 14.25 -33.86 -21.14
CA VAL A 150 15.50 -33.07 -20.97
C VAL A 150 15.88 -32.81 -19.50
N ASN A 151 17.19 -32.90 -19.19
CA ASN A 151 17.78 -32.40 -17.94
C ASN A 151 17.76 -30.86 -17.90
N ALA A 152 17.04 -30.28 -16.93
CA ALA A 152 17.09 -28.85 -16.63
C ALA A 152 18.18 -28.55 -15.58
N LYS A 153 19.05 -27.59 -15.90
CA LYS A 153 20.08 -27.06 -15.01
C LYS A 153 19.40 -26.33 -13.84
N LYS A 154 19.74 -26.69 -12.60
CA LYS A 154 19.28 -25.99 -11.39
C LYS A 154 19.72 -24.53 -11.45
N ASP A 155 18.75 -23.62 -11.45
CA ASP A 155 18.97 -22.19 -11.27
C ASP A 155 19.10 -21.92 -9.76
N SER A 156 20.27 -21.43 -9.33
CA SER A 156 20.55 -21.09 -7.93
C SER A 156 20.38 -19.59 -7.75
N ILE A 157 19.34 -19.18 -7.01
CA ILE A 157 19.19 -17.79 -6.56
C ILE A 157 20.10 -17.60 -5.34
N GLU A 158 21.19 -16.86 -5.52
CA GLU A 158 22.06 -16.40 -4.44
C GLU A 158 21.37 -15.26 -3.67
N ASN A 159 20.74 -15.59 -2.55
CA ASN A 159 20.16 -14.59 -1.64
C ASN A 159 21.27 -13.97 -0.77
N GLU A 160 21.81 -12.82 -1.20
CA GLU A 160 22.48 -11.92 -0.25
C GLU A 160 21.44 -11.35 0.72
N SER A 161 21.43 -11.89 1.95
CA SER A 161 20.63 -11.39 3.06
C SER A 161 21.19 -10.05 3.56
N LYS A 162 20.84 -8.94 2.89
CA LYS A 162 21.03 -7.60 3.47
C LYS A 162 20.02 -7.38 4.59
N ILE A 163 20.37 -7.81 5.80
CA ILE A 163 19.71 -7.38 7.04
C ILE A 163 19.86 -5.86 7.14
N LYS A 164 18.80 -5.13 6.78
CA LYS A 164 18.70 -3.68 7.00
C LYS A 164 18.66 -3.43 8.51
N LYS A 165 19.79 -3.05 9.10
CA LYS A 165 19.82 -2.53 10.48
C LYS A 165 18.94 -1.28 10.53
N ARG A 166 17.91 -1.28 11.41
CA ARG A 166 17.09 -0.10 11.67
C ARG A 166 17.98 1.00 12.24
N LYS A 167 17.91 2.21 11.66
CA LYS A 167 18.59 3.39 12.19
C LYS A 167 17.89 3.85 13.46
N ASP A 168 18.65 4.02 14.53
CA ASP A 168 18.20 4.59 15.79
C ASP A 168 18.23 6.12 15.72
N PHE A 169 17.14 6.75 16.13
CA PHE A 169 16.94 8.21 16.11
C PHE A 169 16.80 8.80 17.52
N SER A 170 17.06 8.02 18.58
CA SER A 170 16.93 8.45 19.97
C SER A 170 17.68 9.76 20.28
N ASN A 171 18.86 9.98 19.67
CA ASN A 171 19.67 11.19 19.88
C ASN A 171 19.24 12.43 19.06
N LYS A 172 18.14 12.36 18.30
CA LYS A 172 17.64 13.49 17.47
C LYS A 172 16.33 14.09 17.96
N LEU A 173 15.74 13.57 19.03
CA LEU A 173 14.51 14.09 19.61
C LEU A 173 14.82 14.85 20.91
N GLN A 174 14.92 16.18 20.83
CA GLN A 174 14.82 17.05 21.99
C GLN A 174 13.39 17.59 22.05
N PHE A 175 12.67 17.24 23.11
CA PHE A 175 11.43 17.91 23.45
C PHE A 175 11.78 19.23 24.14
N VAL A 176 11.27 20.33 23.59
CA VAL A 176 11.30 21.63 24.25
C VAL A 176 10.13 21.61 25.24
N ASN A 177 10.43 21.73 26.54
CA ASN A 177 9.39 21.82 27.56
C ASN A 177 8.66 23.17 27.46
N ASP A 178 7.36 23.16 27.78
CA ASP A 178 6.49 24.34 27.95
C ASP A 178 6.96 25.27 29.09
#